data_AF-W7SS07-F1
#
_entry.id   AF-W7SS07-F1
#
_cell.length_a   1.000
_cell.length_b   1.000
_cell.length_c   1.000
_cell.angle_alpha   90.00
_cell.angle_beta   90.00
_cell.angle_gamma   90.00
#
_symmetry.space_group_name_H-M   'P 1'
#
loop_
_entity.id
_entity.type
_entity.pdbx_description
1 polymer ?
#
loop_
_entity_poly.entity_id
_entity_poly.type
_entity_poly.pdbx_seq_one_letter_code
_entity_poly.pdbx_strand_id
1 'polypeptide(L)'
;MPRLIFAVLGVLVAVIGVVGLASGGGSLGDVTPTAHVIGLALSPVHSLLLVIFGVIGALASFVRRLTASWALLQFAVFSGLFAYGVAVPDSLGLNLADHILHLVVITVSVTCALLVAAPFMGSDRH
;
A
#
# COMPACT_ATOMS: atom_id res chain seq x y z
N MET A 1 -13.87 -12.02 4.68
CA MET A 1 -13.23 -10.93 5.45
C MET A 1 -12.07 -10.25 4.71
N PRO A 2 -11.05 -10.96 4.18
CA PRO A 2 -9.89 -10.30 3.53
C PRO A 2 -10.26 -9.36 2.37
N ARG A 3 -11.29 -9.72 1.60
CA ARG A 3 -11.79 -8.91 0.48
C ARG A 3 -12.31 -7.54 0.92
N LEU A 4 -13.11 -7.48 1.99
CA LEU A 4 -13.62 -6.21 2.51
C LEU A 4 -12.48 -5.34 3.05
N ILE A 5 -11.49 -5.95 3.72
CA ILE A 5 -10.31 -5.26 4.23
C ILE A 5 -9.53 -4.62 3.06
N PHE A 6 -9.27 -5.36 1.98
CA PHE A 6 -8.61 -4.81 0.79
C PHE A 6 -9.44 -3.75 0.07
N ALA A 7 -10.77 -3.89 0.03
CA ALA A 7 -11.63 -2.88 -0.55
C ALA A 7 -11.52 -1.56 0.22
N VAL A 8 -11.67 -1.60 1.55
CA VAL A 8 -11.61 -0.41 2.41
C VAL A 8 -10.20 0.20 2.39
N LEU A 9 -9.16 -0.60 2.61
CA LEU A 9 -7.78 -0.13 2.59
C LEU A 9 -7.42 0.44 1.22
N GLY A 10 -7.80 -0.24 0.14
CA GLY A 10 -7.55 0.21 -1.23
C GLY A 10 -8.21 1.56 -1.51
N VAL A 11 -9.48 1.73 -1.13
CA VAL A 11 -10.18 3.01 -1.27
C VAL A 11 -9.52 4.12 -0.45
N LEU A 12 -9.18 3.86 0.82
CA LEU A 12 -8.52 4.87 1.67
C LEU A 12 -7.18 5.30 1.10
N VAL A 13 -6.33 4.35 0.71
CA VAL A 13 -5.01 4.61 0.12
C VAL A 13 -5.15 5.37 -1.21
N ALA A 14 -6.13 5.00 -2.04
CA ALA A 14 -6.41 5.72 -3.29
C ALA A 14 -6.87 7.15 -3.02
N VAL A 15 -7.76 7.38 -2.05
CA VAL A 15 -8.25 8.71 -1.69
C VAL A 15 -7.09 9.59 -1.20
N ILE A 16 -6.21 9.07 -0.33
CA ILE A 16 -5.01 9.79 0.12
C ILE A 16 -4.13 10.17 -1.08
N GLY A 17 -3.88 9.24 -2.00
CA GLY A 17 -3.10 9.52 -3.22
C GLY A 17 -3.76 10.56 -4.12
N VAL A 18 -5.07 10.51 -4.33
CA VAL A 18 -5.81 11.50 -5.13
C VAL A 18 -5.76 12.87 -4.48
N VAL A 19 -5.97 12.95 -3.16
CA VAL A 19 -5.87 14.22 -2.42
C VAL A 19 -4.43 14.75 -2.49
N GLY A 20 -3.42 13.90 -2.36
CA GLY A 20 -2.01 14.26 -2.53
C GLY A 20 -1.70 14.84 -3.91
N LEU A 21 -2.17 14.19 -4.97
CA LEU A 21 -2.01 14.69 -6.35
C LEU A 21 -2.78 15.99 -6.60
N ALA A 22 -4.00 16.12 -6.07
CA ALA A 22 -4.85 17.28 -6.30
C ALA A 22 -4.41 18.51 -5.49
N SER A 23 -3.83 18.29 -4.30
CA SER A 23 -3.31 19.37 -3.44
C SER A 23 -1.84 19.71 -3.69
N GLY A 24 -1.09 18.79 -4.29
CA GLY A 24 0.30 18.99 -4.67
C GLY A 24 0.46 19.60 -6.06
N GLY A 25 1.71 19.87 -6.41
CA GLY A 25 2.13 20.31 -7.75
C GLY A 25 3.42 19.61 -8.17
N GLY A 26 3.78 19.74 -9.45
CA GLY A 26 4.99 19.13 -10.03
C GLY A 26 4.69 18.07 -11.10
N SER A 27 5.76 17.45 -11.60
CA SER A 27 5.71 16.33 -12.52
C SER A 27 5.44 15.02 -11.78
N LEU A 28 4.76 14.05 -12.40
CA LEU A 28 4.44 12.74 -11.80
C LEU A 28 5.69 11.91 -11.43
N GLY A 29 6.87 12.28 -11.93
CA GLY A 29 8.15 11.65 -11.57
C GLY A 29 8.87 12.30 -10.39
N ASP A 30 8.34 13.40 -9.84
CA ASP A 30 9.03 14.14 -8.79
C ASP A 30 8.90 13.42 -7.45
N VAL A 31 10.05 13.23 -6.79
CA VAL A 31 10.17 12.61 -5.45
C VAL A 31 10.10 13.62 -4.32
N THR A 32 10.23 14.91 -4.62
CA THR A 32 10.16 15.97 -3.62
C THR A 32 8.73 16.13 -3.12
N PRO A 33 8.48 16.09 -1.79
CA PRO A 33 7.15 16.33 -1.25
C PRO A 33 6.66 17.75 -1.56
N THR A 34 5.43 17.86 -2.08
CA THR A 34 4.78 19.15 -2.36
C THR A 34 3.42 19.29 -1.69
N ALA A 35 2.90 18.21 -1.08
CA ALA A 35 1.63 18.18 -0.37
C ALA A 35 1.76 17.54 1.02
N HIS A 36 0.88 17.93 1.93
CA HIS A 36 0.74 17.32 3.24
C HIS A 36 -0.71 16.89 3.50
N VAL A 37 -0.93 15.59 3.74
CA VAL A 37 -2.28 15.02 3.91
C VAL A 37 -2.29 14.11 5.12
N ILE A 38 -3.03 14.47 6.18
CA ILE A 38 -3.13 13.69 7.44
C ILE A 38 -1.73 13.37 8.00
N GLY A 39 -0.82 14.34 7.97
CA GLY A 39 0.56 14.17 8.45
C GLY A 39 1.51 13.43 7.50
N LEU A 40 1.05 12.92 6.36
CA LEU A 40 1.91 12.32 5.32
C LEU A 40 2.58 13.42 4.49
N ALA A 41 3.86 13.22 4.14
CA ALA A 41 4.59 14.09 3.21
C ALA A 41 4.52 13.47 1.81
N LEU A 42 3.69 14.04 0.94
CA LEU A 42 3.35 13.43 -0.33
C LEU A 42 4.04 14.15 -1.48
N SER A 43 4.91 13.41 -2.18
CA SER A 43 5.42 13.78 -3.50
C SER A 43 4.45 13.34 -4.60
N PRO A 44 4.52 13.92 -5.80
CA PRO A 44 3.70 13.49 -6.93
C PRO A 44 3.85 12.00 -7.24
N VAL A 45 5.08 11.47 -7.23
CA VAL A 45 5.32 10.05 -7.50
C VAL A 45 4.76 9.15 -6.39
N HIS A 46 4.92 9.53 -5.12
CA HIS A 46 4.39 8.77 -4.01
C HIS A 46 2.85 8.75 -4.04
N SER A 47 2.23 9.90 -4.29
CA SER A 47 0.78 10.02 -4.42
C SER A 47 0.25 9.15 -5.57
N LEU A 48 0.93 9.15 -6.72
CA LEU A 48 0.58 8.29 -7.85
C LEU A 48 0.67 6.80 -7.50
N LEU A 49 1.73 6.38 -6.79
CA LEU A 49 1.87 5.00 -6.31
C LEU A 49 0.72 4.63 -5.38
N LEU A 50 0.34 5.50 -4.43
CA LEU A 50 -0.81 5.26 -3.56
C LEU A 50 -2.11 5.12 -4.37
N VAL A 51 -2.34 5.96 -5.39
CA VAL A 51 -3.52 5.81 -6.27
C VAL A 51 -3.51 4.46 -6.98
N ILE A 52 -2.39 4.08 -7.61
CA ILE A 52 -2.28 2.83 -8.37
C ILE A 52 -2.51 1.62 -7.46
N PHE A 53 -1.80 1.56 -6.33
CA PHE A 53 -1.95 0.45 -5.38
C PHE A 53 -3.32 0.43 -4.72
N GLY A 54 -3.89 1.59 -4.40
CA GLY A 54 -5.22 1.70 -3.83
C GLY A 54 -6.31 1.20 -4.78
N VAL A 55 -6.28 1.65 -6.03
CA VAL A 55 -7.24 1.26 -7.07
C VAL A 55 -7.09 -0.23 -7.41
N ILE A 56 -5.88 -0.71 -7.67
CA ILE A 56 -5.67 -2.13 -7.98
C ILE A 56 -6.08 -3.01 -6.77
N GLY A 57 -5.77 -2.60 -5.55
CA GLY A 57 -6.18 -3.34 -4.35
C GLY A 57 -7.70 -3.39 -4.15
N ALA A 58 -8.39 -2.27 -4.38
CA ALA A 58 -9.84 -2.22 -4.38
C ALA A 58 -10.44 -3.12 -5.48
N LEU A 59 -9.88 -3.11 -6.69
CA LEU A 59 -10.33 -3.96 -7.79
C LEU A 59 -10.05 -5.46 -7.55
N ALA A 60 -8.87 -5.80 -7.02
CA ALA A 60 -8.47 -7.16 -6.67
C ALA A 60 -9.38 -7.76 -5.59
N SER A 61 -10.05 -6.93 -4.77
CA SER A 61 -11.06 -7.39 -3.82
C SER A 61 -12.29 -8.04 -4.49
N PHE A 62 -12.58 -7.71 -5.75
CA PHE A 62 -13.70 -8.30 -6.50
C PHE A 62 -13.36 -9.66 -7.12
N VAL A 63 -12.08 -9.97 -7.29
CA VAL A 63 -11.61 -11.21 -7.93
C VAL A 63 -10.93 -12.11 -6.90
N ARG A 64 -11.67 -13.10 -6.37
CA ARG A 64 -11.20 -14.01 -5.30
C ARG A 64 -9.84 -14.67 -5.59
N ARG A 65 -9.58 -15.05 -6.85
CA ARG A 65 -8.33 -15.72 -7.24
C ARG A 65 -7.11 -14.79 -7.15
N LEU A 66 -7.31 -13.48 -7.27
CA LEU A 66 -6.23 -12.50 -7.24
C LEU A 66 -5.91 -12.02 -5.82
N THR A 67 -6.80 -12.24 -4.86
CA THR A 67 -6.64 -11.71 -3.49
C THR A 67 -5.33 -12.16 -2.83
N ALA A 68 -4.93 -13.43 -2.98
CA ALA A 68 -3.68 -13.94 -2.41
C ALA A 68 -2.44 -13.33 -3.08
N SER A 69 -2.38 -13.41 -4.41
CA SER A 69 -1.24 -12.88 -5.18
C SER A 69 -1.09 -11.37 -5.00
N TRP A 70 -2.20 -10.64 -4.94
CA TRP A 70 -2.21 -9.22 -4.64
C TRP A 70 -1.70 -8.92 -3.22
N ALA A 71 -2.17 -9.66 -2.21
CA ALA A 71 -1.69 -9.53 -0.84
C ALA A 71 -0.17 -9.71 -0.74
N LEU A 72 0.38 -10.72 -1.44
CA LEU A 72 1.82 -10.98 -1.47
C LEU A 72 2.59 -9.88 -2.20
N LEU A 73 2.08 -9.39 -3.34
CA LEU A 73 2.69 -8.30 -4.08
C LEU A 73 2.72 -7.02 -3.24
N GLN A 74 1.60 -6.68 -2.60
CA GLN A 74 1.49 -5.51 -1.74
C GLN A 74 2.43 -5.62 -0.53
N PHE A 75 2.50 -6.80 0.10
CA PHE A 75 3.49 -7.08 1.16
C PHE A 75 4.93 -6.84 0.67
N ALA A 76 5.30 -7.41 -0.48
CA ALA A 76 6.67 -7.30 -1.00
C ALA A 76 7.05 -5.86 -1.34
N VAL A 77 6.19 -5.12 -2.04
CA VAL A 77 6.46 -3.75 -2.45
C VAL A 77 6.54 -2.81 -1.26
N PHE A 78 5.54 -2.84 -0.37
CA PHE A 78 5.54 -1.93 0.78
C PHE A 78 6.64 -2.26 1.80
N SER A 79 7.02 -3.54 1.95
CA SER A 79 8.20 -3.92 2.75
C SER A 79 9.49 -3.38 2.14
N GLY A 80 9.61 -3.43 0.81
CA GLY A 80 10.74 -2.84 0.09
C GLY A 80 10.82 -1.32 0.27
N LEU A 81 9.69 -0.61 0.11
CA LEU A 81 9.61 0.84 0.32
C LEU A 81 9.92 1.22 1.77
N PHE A 82 9.42 0.47 2.75
CA PHE A 82 9.73 0.69 4.15
C PHE A 82 11.21 0.47 4.44
N ALA A 83 11.78 -0.66 4.03
CA ALA A 83 13.19 -0.97 4.25
C ALA A 83 14.12 0.05 3.57
N TYR A 84 13.79 0.45 2.34
CA TYR A 84 14.54 1.47 1.62
C TYR A 84 14.44 2.84 2.27
N GLY A 85 13.23 3.25 2.71
CA GLY A 85 13.02 4.51 3.43
C GLY A 85 13.80 4.56 4.75
N VAL A 86 13.89 3.45 5.48
CA VAL A 86 14.72 3.35 6.69
C VAL A 86 16.22 3.42 6.36
N ALA A 87 16.65 2.77 5.27
CA ALA A 87 18.05 2.74 4.87
C ALA A 87 18.55 4.07 4.28
N VAL A 88 17.67 4.81 3.58
CA VAL A 88 18.00 6.04 2.86
C VAL A 88 16.90 7.10 3.11
N PRO A 89 16.85 7.68 4.33
CA PRO A 89 15.72 8.51 4.79
C PRO A 89 15.42 9.74 3.91
N ASP A 90 16.44 10.33 3.27
CA ASP A 90 16.27 11.55 2.48
C ASP A 90 15.92 11.31 0.99
N SER A 91 15.87 10.06 0.53
CA SER A 91 15.79 9.74 -0.90
C SER A 91 14.40 9.84 -1.53
N LEU A 92 13.36 9.52 -0.76
CA LEU A 92 11.97 9.45 -1.24
C LEU A 92 11.05 10.50 -0.59
N GLY A 93 11.62 11.40 0.22
CA GLY A 93 10.84 12.39 0.95
C GLY A 93 9.85 11.78 1.94
N LEU A 94 10.09 10.55 2.40
CA LEU A 94 9.21 9.83 3.32
C LEU A 94 9.44 10.30 4.75
N ASN A 95 8.36 10.65 5.43
CA ASN A 95 8.40 11.01 6.84
C ASN A 95 7.99 9.82 7.74
N LEU A 96 7.93 10.05 9.06
CA LEU A 96 7.52 9.02 10.02
C LEU A 96 6.09 8.49 9.75
N ALA A 97 5.16 9.37 9.37
CA ALA A 97 3.78 8.96 9.08
C ALA A 97 3.72 8.03 7.87
N ASP A 98 4.56 8.25 6.85
CA ASP A 98 4.67 7.37 5.69
C ASP A 98 5.16 5.96 6.09
N HIS A 99 6.14 5.89 7.00
CA HIS A 99 6.62 4.61 7.55
C HIS A 99 5.52 3.87 8.32
N ILE A 100 4.70 4.60 9.09
CA ILE A 100 3.56 4.02 9.81
C ILE A 100 2.52 3.50 8.81
N LEU A 101 2.21 4.26 7.76
CA LEU A 101 1.29 3.83 6.69
C LEU A 101 1.79 2.55 6.03
N HIS A 102 3.07 2.50 5.65
CA HIS A 102 3.69 1.31 5.07
C HIS A 102 3.61 0.12 6.02
N LEU A 103 3.91 0.29 7.31
CA LEU A 103 3.83 -0.76 8.31
C LEU A 103 2.39 -1.33 8.42
N VAL A 104 1.38 -0.47 8.47
CA VAL A 104 -0.03 -0.89 8.48
C VAL A 104 -0.36 -1.70 7.22
N VAL A 105 0.03 -1.21 6.04
CA VAL A 105 -0.20 -1.92 4.76
C VAL A 105 0.50 -3.28 4.75
N ILE A 106 1.75 -3.36 5.22
CA ILE A 106 2.53 -4.61 5.34
C ILE A 106 1.79 -5.59 6.25
N THR A 107 1.41 -5.17 7.46
CA THR A 107 0.73 -6.02 8.45
C THR A 107 -0.61 -6.53 7.93
N VAL A 108 -1.41 -5.67 7.30
CA VAL A 108 -2.69 -6.07 6.71
C VAL A 108 -2.48 -7.05 5.55
N SER A 109 -1.50 -6.78 4.69
CA SER A 109 -1.22 -7.61 3.52
C SER A 109 -0.75 -9.01 3.91
N VAL A 110 0.21 -9.12 4.84
CA VAL A 110 0.68 -10.43 5.33
C VAL A 110 -0.43 -11.18 6.06
N THR A 111 -1.23 -10.50 6.90
CA THR A 111 -2.35 -11.13 7.60
C THR A 111 -3.38 -11.67 6.62
N CYS A 112 -3.73 -10.90 5.60
CA CYS A 112 -4.68 -11.33 4.57
C CYS A 112 -4.11 -12.49 3.72
N ALA A 113 -2.82 -12.46 3.37
CA ALA A 113 -2.17 -13.55 2.66
C ALA A 113 -2.22 -14.85 3.48
N LEU A 114 -1.89 -14.78 4.77
CA LEU A 114 -1.96 -15.91 5.69
C LEU A 114 -3.40 -16.43 5.85
N LEU A 115 -4.40 -15.56 5.97
CA LEU A 115 -5.81 -15.97 6.07
C LEU A 115 -6.31 -16.67 4.79
N VAL A 116 -5.78 -16.31 3.62
CA VAL A 116 -6.11 -17.00 2.38
C VAL A 116 -5.36 -18.34 2.26
N ALA A 117 -4.14 -18.43 2.81
CA ALA A 117 -3.32 -19.64 2.78
C ALA A 117 -3.67 -20.67 3.88
N ALA A 118 -4.20 -20.23 5.03
CA ALA A 118 -4.47 -21.06 6.20
C ALA A 118 -5.30 -22.34 5.94
N PRO A 119 -6.34 -22.34 5.08
CA PRO A 119 -7.08 -23.57 4.74
C PRO A 119 -6.22 -24.67 4.08
N PHE A 120 -5.07 -24.31 3.51
CA PHE A 120 -4.16 -25.23 2.84
C PHE A 120 -3.01 -25.71 3.75
N MET A 121 -2.77 -25.03 4.88
CA MET A 121 -1.67 -25.34 5.81
C MET A 121 -2.03 -26.44 6.83
N GLY A 122 -3.30 -26.81 6.93
CA GLY A 122 -3.78 -27.93 7.78
C GLY A 122 -4.20 -29.18 7.00
N SER A 123 -3.88 -29.23 5.70
CA SER A 123 -4.23 -30.32 4.78
C SER A 123 -3.12 -31.37 4.66
N ASP A 124 -2.44 -31.67 5.77
CA ASP A 124 -1.81 -32.99 5.92
C ASP A 124 -2.91 -33.97 6.36
N ARG A 125 -3.79 -34.30 5.43
CA ARG A 125 -4.70 -35.46 5.56
C ARG A 125 -4.36 -36.45 4.46
N HIS A 126 -3.58 -37.44 4.88
CA HIS A 126 -3.64 -38.87 4.55
C HIS A 126 -4.11 -39.27 3.15
#